data_AF-A0A0X3RQ48-F1
#
_entry.id   AF-A0A0X3RQ48-F1
#
_cell.length_a   1.000
_cell.length_b   1.000
_cell.length_c   1.000
_cell.angle_alpha   90.00
_cell.angle_beta   90.00
_cell.angle_gamma   90.00
#
_symmetry.space_group_name_H-M   'P 1'
#
loop_
_entity.id
_entity.type
_entity.pdbx_description
1 polymer ?
#
loop_
_entity_poly.entity_id
_entity_poly.type
_entity_poly.pdbx_seq_one_letter_code
_entity_poly.pdbx_strand_id
1 'polypeptide(L)' 'MLATIPLTDDERAGVDHGQAALDQLLDRLADVPTPAGPTPRQLGIPATGTLLPLVEVRHSKQSARSHEEPFATGGTN' A
#
# COMPACT_ATOMS: atom_id res chain seq x y z
N MET A 1 -6.29 -11.36 -12.59
CA MET A 1 -5.33 -10.34 -13.04
C MET A 1 -5.06 -9.42 -11.86
N LEU A 2 -3.83 -9.38 -11.35
CA LEU A 2 -3.45 -8.49 -10.24
C LEU A 2 -2.72 -7.29 -10.82
N ALA A 3 -3.27 -6.08 -10.64
CA ALA A 3 -2.60 -4.84 -11.02
C ALA A 3 -1.62 -4.45 -9.90
N THR A 4 -0.41 -4.05 -10.27
CA THR A 4 0.60 -3.55 -9.34
C THR A 4 0.61 -2.03 -9.42
N ILE A 5 0.23 -1.37 -8.33
CA ILE A 5 0.11 0.10 -8.26
C ILE A 5 1.27 0.61 -7.40
N PRO A 6 2.17 1.44 -7.93
CA PRO A 6 3.23 2.05 -7.13
C PRO A 6 2.62 3.07 -6.16
N LEU A 7 3.04 3.02 -4.90
CA LEU A 7 2.67 3.99 -3.88
C LEU A 7 3.84 4.94 -3.64
N THR A 8 3.52 6.24 -3.53
CA THR A 8 4.41 7.24 -2.95
C THR A 8 4.62 6.97 -1.46
N ASP A 9 5.60 7.62 -0.85
CA ASP A 9 5.90 7.45 0.57
C ASP A 9 4.73 7.89 1.46
N ASP A 10 4.05 8.98 1.10
CA ASP A 10 2.86 9.47 1.81
C ASP A 10 1.68 8.50 1.69
N GLU A 11 1.44 7.94 0.49
CA GLU A 11 0.41 6.92 0.29
C GLU A 11 0.70 5.65 1.07
N ARG A 12 1.97 5.23 1.12
CA ARG A 12 2.40 4.08 1.93
C ARG A 12 2.18 4.34 3.41
N ALA A 13 2.58 5.50 3.92
CA ALA A 13 2.37 5.89 5.32
C ALA A 13 0.86 5.91 5.67
N GLY A 14 0.01 6.37 4.74
CA GLY A 14 -1.44 6.30 4.89
C GLY A 14 -1.98 4.87 4.97
N VAL A 15 -1.47 3.96 4.13
CA VAL A 15 -1.85 2.54 4.19
C VAL A 15 -1.38 1.88 5.49
N ASP A 16 -0.15 2.12 5.91
CA ASP A 16 0.39 1.56 7.17
C ASP A 16 -0.40 2.07 8.38
N HIS A 17 -0.75 3.36 8.40
CA HIS A 17 -1.60 3.94 9.44
C HIS A 17 -3.01 3.34 9.42
N GLY A 18 -3.61 3.18 8.24
CA GLY A 18 -4.93 2.56 8.07
C GLY A 18 -4.94 1.11 8.55
N GLN A 19 -3.88 0.36 8.27
CA GLN A 19 -3.69 -1.01 8.74
C GLN A 19 -3.66 -1.07 10.27
N ALA A 20 -2.87 -0.21 10.91
CA ALA A 20 -2.79 -0.14 12.37
C ALA A 20 -4.14 0.23 13.01
N ALA A 21 -4.90 1.14 12.40
CA ALA A 21 -6.22 1.51 12.87
C ALA A 21 -7.24 0.37 12.72
N LEU A 22 -7.15 -0.40 11.64
CA LEU A 22 -7.97 -1.58 11.42
C LEU A 22 -7.67 -2.69 12.44
N ASP A 23 -6.41 -2.97 12.72
CA ASP A 23 -6.01 -3.97 13.72
C ASP A 23 -6.56 -3.61 15.11
N GLN A 24 -6.46 -2.34 15.50
CA GLN A 24 -7.05 -1.84 16.76
C GLN A 24 -8.58 -1.95 16.78
N LEU A 25 -9.25 -1.77 15.64
CA LEU A 25 -10.69 -1.94 15.55
C LEU A 25 -11.07 -3.42 15.70
N LEU A 26 -10.38 -4.31 15.00
CA LEU A 26 -10.63 -5.75 15.04
C LEU A 26 -10.40 -6.33 16.43
N ASP A 27 -9.33 -5.93 17.11
CA ASP A 27 -9.07 -6.37 18.49
C ASP A 27 -10.20 -5.94 19.44
N ARG A 28 -10.67 -4.69 19.34
CA ARG A 28 -11.80 -4.20 20.14
C ARG A 28 -13.09 -4.96 19.83
N LEU A 29 -13.36 -5.25 18.55
CA LEU A 29 -14.55 -6.00 18.13
C LEU A 29 -14.51 -7.47 18.55
N ALA A 30 -13.33 -8.05 18.79
CA ALA A 30 -13.20 -9.43 19.25
C ALA A 30 -13.93 -9.69 20.57
N ASP A 31 -14.10 -8.64 21.38
CA ASP A 31 -14.76 -8.68 22.69
C ASP A 31 -16.20 -8.14 22.67
N VAL A 32 -16.72 -7.73 21.51
CA VAL A 32 -18.10 -7.26 21.37
C VAL A 32 -19.04 -8.45 21.12
N PRO A 33 -20.12 -8.61 21.92
CA PRO A 33 -21.12 -9.65 21.69
C PRO A 33 -21.75 -9.53 20.31
N THR A 34 -21.83 -10.65 19.58
CA THR A 34 -22.65 -10.71 18.38
C THR A 34 -24.14 -10.68 18.73
N PRO A 35 -25.06 -10.38 17.80
CA PRO A 35 -26.50 -10.47 18.05
C PRO A 35 -26.97 -11.85 18.53
N ALA A 36 -26.21 -12.91 18.25
CA ALA A 36 -26.49 -14.27 18.74
C ALA A 36 -26.04 -14.50 20.20
N GLY A 37 -25.35 -13.53 20.83
CA GLY A 37 -24.86 -13.60 22.20
C GLY A 37 -23.34 -13.72 22.35
N PRO A 38 -22.66 -14.71 21.75
CA PRO A 38 -21.24 -14.92 21.99
C PRO A 38 -20.37 -13.89 21.25
N THR A 39 -19.22 -13.58 21.81
CA THR A 39 -18.20 -12.73 21.17
C THR A 39 -17.42 -13.51 20.12
N PRO A 40 -16.80 -12.86 19.13
CA PRO A 40 -15.90 -13.53 18.19
C PRO A 40 -14.79 -14.33 18.89
N ARG A 41 -14.24 -13.83 20.01
CA ARG A 41 -13.24 -14.53 20.83
C ARG A 41 -13.77 -15.83 21.43
N GLN A 42 -15.03 -15.84 21.88
CA GLN A 42 -15.70 -17.04 22.41
C GLN A 42 -16.02 -18.07 21.32
N LEU A 43 -16.26 -17.60 20.09
CA LEU A 43 -16.52 -18.46 18.93
C LEU A 43 -15.24 -19.02 18.30
N GLY A 44 -14.05 -18.58 18.74
CA GLY A 44 -12.78 -18.95 18.12
C GLY A 44 -12.61 -18.38 16.71
N ILE A 45 -13.35 -17.33 16.36
CA ILE A 45 -13.24 -16.66 15.06
C ILE A 45 -12.06 -15.69 15.13
N PRO A 46 -11.07 -15.79 14.23
CA PRO A 46 -9.97 -14.84 14.19
C PRO A 46 -10.53 -13.45 13.86
N ALA A 47 -10.14 -12.44 14.65
CA ALA A 47 -10.46 -11.05 14.40
C ALA A 47 -9.59 -10.50 13.26
N THR A 48 -9.78 -11.03 12.05
CA THR A 48 -8.97 -10.71 10.88
C THR A 48 -9.87 -10.29 9.72
N GLY A 49 -9.51 -9.19 9.06
CA GLY A 49 -10.12 -8.79 7.79
C GLY A 49 -9.49 -9.54 6.61
N THR A 50 -10.24 -9.79 5.54
CA THR A 50 -9.64 -10.26 4.27
C THR A 50 -8.95 -9.09 3.60
N LEU A 51 -7.61 -9.04 3.64
CA LEU A 51 -6.81 -7.93 3.10
C LEU A 51 -6.07 -8.33 1.82
N LEU A 52 -5.95 -7.38 0.90
CA LEU A 52 -5.13 -7.54 -0.30
C LEU A 52 -3.64 -7.42 0.07
N PRO A 53 -2.74 -8.24 -0.51
CA PRO A 53 -1.33 -8.22 -0.14
C PRO A 53 -0.62 -6.95 -0.63
N LEU A 54 0.14 -6.29 0.25
CA LEU A 54 1.15 -5.30 -0.12
C LEU A 54 2.44 -6.01 -0.56
N VAL A 55 2.99 -5.63 -1.70
CA VAL A 55 4.21 -6.24 -2.27
C VAL A 55 5.22 -5.14 -2.62
N GLU A 56 6.49 -5.32 -2.25
CA GLU A 56 7.57 -4.39 -2.59
C GLU A 56 7.82 -4.42 -4.11
N VAL A 57 7.61 -3.27 -4.79
CA VAL A 57 7.87 -3.14 -6.24
C VAL A 57 9.24 -2.52 -6.45
N ARG A 58 10.23 -3.34 -6.79
CA ARG A 58 11.56 -2.87 -7.19
C ARG A 58 11.55 -2.44 -8.65
N HIS A 59 11.53 -1.15 -8.91
CA HIS A 59 11.75 -0.62 -10.26
C HIS A 59 13.25 -0.69 -10.56
N SER A 60 13.65 -1.51 -11.54
CA SER A 60 15.00 -1.39 -12.12
C SER A 60 15.10 -0.02 -12.80
N LYS A 61 16.08 0.80 -12.42
CA LYS A 61 16.41 2.09 -13.07
C LYS A 61 16.43 1.90 -14.60
N GLN A 62 15.38 2.31 -15.28
CA GLN A 62 15.36 2.37 -16.74
C GLN A 62 16.14 3.62 -17.15
N SER A 63 17.44 3.41 -17.35
CA SER A 63 18.34 4.18 -18.22
C SER A 63 18.05 5.68 -18.33
N ALA A 64 18.72 6.47 -17.49
CA ALA A 64 19.23 7.76 -17.92
C ALA A 64 20.18 7.49 -19.10
N ARG A 65 19.68 7.61 -20.33
CA ARG A 65 20.52 7.64 -21.52
C ARG A 65 19.84 8.45 -22.63
N SER A 66 20.52 9.53 -23.00
CA SER A 66 20.42 10.27 -24.28
C SER A 66 19.39 11.40 -24.38
N HIS A 67 19.60 12.50 -23.64
CA HIS A 67 19.27 13.84 -24.14
C HIS A 67 20.27 14.90 -23.63
N GLU A 68 21.52 14.71 -24.00
CA GLU A 68 22.56 15.74 -24.08
C GLU A 68 23.25 15.43 -25.42
N GLU A 69 23.31 16.34 -26.38
CA GLU A 69 24.32 17.40 -26.42
C GLU A 69 23.88 18.62 -27.26
N PRO A 70 24.47 19.80 -26.99
CA PRO A 70 24.21 21.08 -27.63
C PRO A 70 25.01 21.25 -28.92
N PHE A 71 24.52 22.03 -29.88
CA PHE A 71 25.38 22.55 -30.94
C PHE A 71 25.00 23.97 -31.33
N ALA A 72 25.67 24.92 -30.69
CA ALA A 72 25.87 26.23 -31.27
C ALA A 72 26.86 26.11 -32.43
N THR A 73 26.46 26.51 -33.63
CA THR A 73 27.41 26.92 -34.68
C THR A 73 26.82 28.15 -35.35
N GLY A 74 27.58 29.24 -35.30
CA GLY A 74 27.25 30.50 -35.96
C GLY A 74 27.46 30.46 -37.47
N GLY A 75 27.13 31.57 -38.13
CA GLY A 75 27.61 31.90 -39.48
C GLY A 75 26.52 32.11 -40.52
N THR A 76 26.17 33.37 -40.73
CA THR A 76 25.87 34.05 -42.01
C THR A 76 25.46 33.22 -43.24
N ASN A 77 24.27 33.53 -43.79
CA ASN A 77 24.12 34.04 -45.16
C ASN A 77 22.79 34.80 -45.28
#